data_AF-A0A7S0PYA7-F1
#
_entry.id   AF-A0A7S0PYA7-F1
#
_cell.length_a   1.000
_cell.length_b   1.000
_cell.length_c   1.000
_cell.angle_alpha   90.00
_cell.angle_beta   90.00
_cell.angle_gamma   90.00
#
_symmetry.space_group_name_H-M   'P 1'
#
loop_
_entity.id
_entity.type
_entity.pdbx_description
1 polymer ?
#
loop_
_entity_poly.entity_id
_entity_poly.type
_entity_poly.pdbx_seq_one_letter_code
_entity_poly.pdbx_strand_id
1 'polypeptide(L)'
;ISLFVRAIRASHVQLHGQVWEVPERLRLEGSERVLSHGGHRSLDELFPDSGLGEAYDQTAQLRHDIRIAMRADLFKPPADWPPKRIACAVGLGSSLMVPWKRHVTAAAGSPSPCTQLSAAFARHGVALSGVDFIGTLGALCGDSTHGSLIDIVPNGRRFVAHSWHQDSGLERTTILLGFPPSNSYVGGGVFSHSVKLSHLLRPNSGSDVHGGVVEYERYEPPPPPIGEEHVMRPKYTRDQEVFVYVDAHHLHSAPDRQHRESLWRFM
;
A
#
# COMPACT_ATOMS: atom_id res chain seq x y z
N ILE A 1 -5.24 -27.56 -6.98
CA ILE A 1 -4.82 -27.47 -8.39
C ILE A 1 -3.58 -26.58 -8.41
N SER A 2 -2.41 -27.20 -8.59
CA SER A 2 -1.16 -26.50 -8.89
C SER A 2 -1.30 -25.90 -10.28
N LEU A 3 -1.06 -24.60 -10.45
CA LEU A 3 -0.77 -23.94 -11.74
C LEU A 3 -0.39 -22.46 -11.50
N PHE A 4 0.80 -22.10 -11.98
CA PHE A 4 1.26 -20.75 -12.29
C PHE A 4 1.54 -19.74 -11.15
N VAL A 5 2.57 -20.01 -10.35
CA VAL A 5 3.48 -18.91 -9.94
C VAL A 5 4.41 -18.67 -11.13
N ARG A 6 3.99 -17.81 -12.07
CA ARG A 6 4.88 -17.31 -13.12
C ARG A 6 5.98 -16.53 -12.38
N ALA A 7 7.24 -16.96 -12.52
CA ALA A 7 8.37 -16.21 -12.01
C ALA A 7 8.44 -14.88 -12.78
N ILE A 8 7.85 -13.83 -12.23
CA ILE A 8 7.91 -12.47 -12.76
C ILE A 8 9.37 -12.03 -12.65
N ARG A 9 10.08 -11.96 -13.78
CA ARG A 9 11.37 -11.26 -13.86
C ARG A 9 11.08 -9.78 -13.84
N ALA A 10 11.07 -9.22 -12.63
CA ALA A 10 10.69 -7.85 -12.34
C ALA A 10 11.77 -6.84 -12.70
N SER A 11 11.41 -5.78 -13.42
CA SER A 11 12.18 -4.53 -13.46
C SER A 11 11.88 -3.73 -12.19
N HIS A 12 12.65 -3.97 -11.12
CA HIS A 12 12.51 -3.24 -9.87
C HIS A 12 13.22 -1.88 -9.94
N VAL A 13 12.45 -0.80 -9.91
CA VAL A 13 13.01 0.54 -9.72
C VAL A 13 13.21 0.77 -8.23
N GLN A 14 14.48 0.71 -7.79
CA GLN A 14 14.84 1.10 -6.43
C GLN A 14 14.86 2.61 -6.29
N LEU A 15 14.41 3.10 -5.13
CA LEU A 15 14.60 4.49 -4.77
C LEU A 15 16.07 4.73 -4.40
N HIS A 16 16.63 5.82 -4.93
CA HIS A 16 18.00 6.24 -4.62
C HIS A 16 17.97 7.25 -3.47
N GLY A 17 18.55 6.88 -2.33
CA GLY A 17 18.79 7.74 -1.17
C GLY A 17 19.89 7.14 -0.30
N GLN A 18 20.57 7.97 0.49
CA GLN A 18 21.59 7.46 1.41
C GLN A 18 20.92 6.68 2.55
N VAL A 19 21.49 5.54 2.90
CA VAL A 19 21.07 4.79 4.10
C VAL A 19 21.21 5.71 5.32
N TRP A 20 20.17 5.82 6.13
CA TRP A 20 20.25 6.51 7.40
C TRP A 20 20.82 5.57 8.46
N GLU A 21 21.97 5.93 9.02
CA GLU A 21 22.57 5.19 10.12
C GLU A 21 21.75 5.40 11.39
N VAL A 22 21.04 4.34 11.81
CA VAL A 22 20.15 4.37 12.96
C VAL A 22 21.02 4.51 14.20
N PRO A 23 20.82 5.53 15.05
CA PRO A 23 21.54 5.65 16.30
C PRO A 23 21.37 4.39 17.16
N GLU A 24 22.47 3.93 17.79
CA GLU A 24 22.49 2.68 18.55
C GLU A 24 21.34 2.59 19.58
N ARG A 25 21.06 3.68 20.29
CA ARG A 25 19.96 3.77 21.27
C ARG A 25 18.55 3.54 20.70
N LEU A 26 18.38 3.68 19.38
CA LEU A 26 17.10 3.48 18.69
C LEU A 26 17.02 2.12 18.00
N ARG A 27 18.14 1.38 17.91
CA ARG A 27 18.17 0.07 17.25
C ARG A 27 17.43 -0.94 18.10
N LEU A 28 16.68 -1.81 17.42
CA LEU A 28 16.23 -3.05 18.02
C LEU A 28 17.47 -3.91 18.31
N GLU A 29 17.59 -4.40 19.55
CA GLU A 29 18.74 -5.19 19.97
C GLU A 29 18.90 -6.44 19.11
N GLY A 30 20.14 -6.70 18.67
CA GLY A 30 20.46 -7.85 17.82
C GLY A 30 19.95 -7.75 16.38
N SER A 31 19.34 -6.62 15.97
CA SER A 31 18.89 -6.46 14.59
C SER A 31 20.06 -6.44 13.60
N GLU A 32 19.88 -7.16 12.49
CA GLU A 32 20.83 -7.16 11.39
C GLU A 32 20.72 -5.88 10.55
N ARG A 33 21.73 -5.65 9.71
CA ARG A 33 21.72 -4.52 8.79
C ARG A 33 20.65 -4.72 7.72
N VAL A 34 19.79 -3.71 7.54
CA VAL A 34 18.76 -3.69 6.50
C VAL A 34 19.41 -3.58 5.12
N LEU A 35 19.23 -4.61 4.30
CA LEU A 35 19.86 -4.69 2.97
C LEU A 35 18.98 -4.08 1.87
N SER A 36 17.66 -4.24 1.97
CA SER A 36 16.71 -3.82 0.95
C SER A 36 15.97 -2.54 1.33
N HIS A 37 15.42 -1.87 0.33
CA HIS A 37 14.44 -0.80 0.51
C HIS A 37 13.21 -1.12 -0.34
N GLY A 38 12.13 -0.35 -0.13
CA GLY A 38 10.97 -0.43 -1.00
C GLY A 38 11.27 0.03 -2.42
N GLY A 39 10.39 -0.34 -3.35
CA GLY A 39 10.49 0.07 -4.73
C GLY A 39 9.19 -0.15 -5.50
N HIS A 40 9.18 0.34 -6.74
CA HIS A 40 7.99 0.32 -7.57
C HIS A 40 7.88 -0.95 -8.42
N ARG A 41 6.63 -1.28 -8.76
CA ARG A 41 6.18 -2.27 -9.74
C ARG A 41 5.14 -1.62 -10.63
N SER A 42 5.10 -2.02 -11.90
CA SER A 42 4.06 -1.56 -12.81
C SER A 42 2.85 -2.49 -12.82
N LEU A 43 1.67 -1.96 -13.13
CA LEU A 43 0.49 -2.80 -13.40
C LEU A 43 0.67 -3.64 -14.67
N ASP A 44 1.39 -3.14 -15.69
CA ASP A 44 1.67 -3.89 -16.92
C ASP A 44 2.63 -5.07 -16.67
N GLU A 45 3.55 -4.96 -15.69
CA GLU A 45 4.40 -6.07 -15.24
C GLU A 45 3.58 -7.14 -14.51
N LEU A 46 2.69 -6.71 -13.62
CA LEU A 46 1.89 -7.62 -12.80
C LEU A 46 0.77 -8.31 -13.59
N PHE A 47 0.21 -7.61 -14.58
CA PHE A 47 -0.95 -8.05 -15.38
C PHE A 47 -0.63 -7.93 -16.87
N PRO A 48 0.33 -8.72 -17.38
CA PRO A 48 0.75 -8.64 -18.78
C PRO A 48 -0.44 -8.92 -19.71
N ASP A 49 -0.47 -8.19 -20.82
CA ASP A 49 -1.47 -8.29 -21.89
C ASP A 49 -2.93 -7.97 -21.47
N SER A 50 -3.16 -7.50 -20.25
CA SER A 50 -4.52 -7.16 -19.75
C SER A 50 -5.02 -5.80 -20.25
N GLY A 51 -4.11 -4.91 -20.68
CA GLY A 51 -4.39 -3.50 -20.95
C GLY A 51 -4.59 -2.65 -19.69
N LEU A 52 -4.39 -3.22 -18.49
CA LEU A 52 -4.69 -2.53 -17.24
C LEU A 52 -3.83 -1.29 -17.03
N GLY A 53 -2.50 -1.33 -17.21
CA GLY A 53 -1.65 -0.16 -16.92
C GLY A 53 -2.03 1.05 -17.77
N GLU A 54 -2.32 0.84 -19.05
CA GLU A 54 -2.81 1.91 -19.94
C GLU A 54 -4.17 2.45 -19.53
N ALA A 55 -5.15 1.58 -19.35
CA ALA A 55 -6.47 2.02 -18.93
C ALA A 55 -6.44 2.70 -17.56
N TYR A 56 -5.60 2.22 -16.64
CA TYR A 56 -5.44 2.77 -15.29
C TYR A 56 -4.79 4.16 -15.31
N ASP A 57 -3.83 4.42 -16.20
CA ASP A 57 -3.20 5.74 -16.36
C ASP A 57 -4.15 6.73 -17.07
N GLN A 58 -4.90 6.27 -18.07
CA GLN A 58 -5.66 7.14 -18.97
C GLN A 58 -7.15 7.29 -18.61
N THR A 59 -7.67 6.52 -17.66
CA THR A 59 -9.11 6.49 -17.36
C THR A 59 -9.40 6.68 -15.87
N ALA A 60 -9.65 7.91 -15.45
CA ALA A 60 -10.08 8.23 -14.08
C ALA A 60 -11.32 7.46 -13.64
N GLN A 61 -12.26 7.23 -14.55
CA GLN A 61 -13.46 6.46 -14.24
C GLN A 61 -13.16 4.99 -13.92
N LEU A 62 -12.17 4.37 -14.57
CA LEU A 62 -11.73 3.02 -14.22
C LEU A 62 -11.17 2.99 -12.79
N ARG A 63 -10.28 3.93 -12.45
CA ARG A 63 -9.71 4.04 -11.10
C ARG A 63 -10.81 4.22 -10.05
N HIS A 64 -11.80 5.06 -10.34
CA HIS A 64 -12.97 5.24 -9.48
C HIS A 64 -13.78 3.94 -9.31
N ASP A 65 -14.12 3.29 -10.42
CA ASP A 65 -14.91 2.06 -10.42
C ASP A 65 -14.21 0.91 -9.67
N ILE A 66 -12.89 0.78 -9.83
CA ILE A 66 -12.06 -0.19 -9.08
C ILE A 66 -12.21 0.04 -7.58
N ARG A 67 -12.12 1.28 -7.10
CA ARG A 67 -12.25 1.61 -5.65
C ARG A 67 -13.61 1.19 -5.11
N ILE A 68 -14.68 1.50 -5.83
CA ILE A 68 -16.05 1.14 -5.42
C ILE A 68 -16.23 -0.38 -5.44
N ALA A 69 -15.80 -1.02 -6.53
CA ALA A 69 -15.94 -2.45 -6.70
C ALA A 69 -15.21 -3.24 -5.62
N MET A 70 -13.97 -2.86 -5.29
CA MET A 70 -13.20 -3.49 -4.22
C MET A 70 -13.86 -3.33 -2.85
N ARG A 71 -14.44 -2.17 -2.54
CA ARG A 71 -15.21 -1.99 -1.29
C ARG A 71 -16.41 -2.92 -1.25
N ALA A 72 -17.14 -3.06 -2.36
CA ALA A 72 -18.30 -3.96 -2.43
C ALA A 72 -17.92 -5.44 -2.33
N ASP A 73 -16.84 -5.86 -2.99
CA ASP A 73 -16.44 -7.26 -3.10
C ASP A 73 -15.70 -7.76 -1.84
N LEU A 74 -14.91 -6.90 -1.19
CA LEU A 74 -14.03 -7.29 -0.08
C LEU A 74 -14.61 -6.99 1.30
N PHE A 75 -15.61 -6.12 1.41
CA PHE A 75 -16.25 -5.84 2.68
C PHE A 75 -17.44 -6.74 2.93
N LYS A 76 -17.37 -7.53 4.00
CA LYS A 76 -18.51 -8.28 4.54
C LYS A 76 -19.02 -7.56 5.79
N PRO A 77 -20.14 -6.83 5.71
CA PRO A 77 -20.68 -6.13 6.88
C PRO A 77 -21.12 -7.15 7.95
N PRO A 78 -20.93 -6.83 9.24
CA PRO A 78 -21.57 -7.57 10.31
C PRO A 78 -23.09 -7.61 10.16
N ALA A 79 -23.72 -8.73 10.53
CA ALA A 79 -25.15 -8.95 10.32
C ALA A 79 -26.06 -7.95 11.05
N ASP A 80 -25.56 -7.36 12.14
CA ASP A 80 -26.25 -6.39 12.99
C ASP A 80 -26.06 -4.94 12.53
N TRP A 81 -25.26 -4.68 11.49
CA TRP A 81 -25.03 -3.31 11.04
C TRP A 81 -26.22 -2.74 10.26
N PRO A 82 -26.70 -1.52 10.61
CA PRO A 82 -27.77 -0.89 9.88
C PRO A 82 -27.31 -0.47 8.47
N PRO A 83 -28.20 -0.44 7.46
CA PRO A 83 -27.84 -0.09 6.08
C PRO A 83 -27.07 1.22 5.94
N LYS A 84 -27.43 2.23 6.74
CA LYS A 84 -26.73 3.53 6.75
C LYS A 84 -25.26 3.41 7.17
N ARG A 85 -24.96 2.54 8.14
CA ARG A 85 -23.58 2.30 8.60
C ARG A 85 -22.78 1.54 7.56
N ILE A 86 -23.40 0.56 6.90
CA ILE A 86 -22.80 -0.19 5.79
C ILE A 86 -22.47 0.78 4.65
N ALA A 87 -23.43 1.60 4.22
CA ALA A 87 -23.24 2.61 3.18
C ALA A 87 -22.12 3.60 3.51
N CYS A 88 -22.01 4.02 4.78
CA CYS A 88 -20.91 4.87 5.24
C CYS A 88 -19.55 4.16 5.13
N ALA A 89 -19.46 2.89 5.55
CA ALA A 89 -18.22 2.12 5.52
C ALA A 89 -17.72 1.80 4.11
N VAL A 90 -18.64 1.53 3.17
CA VAL A 90 -18.30 1.27 1.75
C VAL A 90 -18.24 2.55 0.91
N GLY A 91 -18.57 3.70 1.49
CA GLY A 91 -18.49 5.00 0.83
C GLY A 91 -17.04 5.43 0.61
N LEU A 92 -16.81 6.14 -0.50
CA LEU A 92 -15.55 6.85 -0.71
C LEU A 92 -15.40 7.98 0.31
N GLY A 93 -14.16 8.29 0.71
CA GLY A 93 -13.81 9.22 1.78
C GLY A 93 -13.68 8.57 3.17
N SER A 94 -13.80 7.24 3.26
CA SER A 94 -13.64 6.48 4.51
C SER A 94 -12.45 5.52 4.44
N SER A 95 -11.95 5.09 5.59
CA SER A 95 -11.01 3.96 5.68
C SER A 95 -11.76 2.67 6.02
N LEU A 96 -11.43 1.58 5.33
CA LEU A 96 -12.11 0.30 5.44
C LEU A 96 -11.10 -0.85 5.51
N MET A 97 -11.10 -1.56 6.63
CA MET A 97 -10.31 -2.78 6.80
C MET A 97 -11.02 -3.96 6.12
N VAL A 98 -10.29 -4.75 5.32
CA VAL A 98 -10.83 -5.87 4.57
C VAL A 98 -9.92 -7.12 4.65
N PRO A 99 -10.46 -8.31 4.95
CA PRO A 99 -9.70 -9.56 4.98
C PRO A 99 -9.61 -10.19 3.58
N TRP A 100 -8.78 -9.64 2.68
CA TRP A 100 -8.81 -9.97 1.24
C TRP A 100 -8.60 -11.46 0.92
N LYS A 101 -7.71 -12.18 1.62
CA LYS A 101 -7.35 -13.58 1.28
C LYS A 101 -8.55 -14.52 1.37
N ARG A 102 -9.43 -14.31 2.37
CA ARG A 102 -10.67 -15.09 2.55
C ARG A 102 -11.64 -14.94 1.38
N HIS A 103 -11.52 -13.89 0.59
CA HIS A 103 -12.40 -13.62 -0.53
C HIS A 103 -11.86 -14.29 -1.79
N VAL A 104 -10.55 -14.34 -2.01
CA VAL A 104 -9.96 -15.00 -3.20
C VAL A 104 -9.82 -16.53 -3.08
N THR A 105 -9.83 -17.09 -1.86
CA THR A 105 -9.69 -18.55 -1.65
C THR A 105 -11.02 -19.30 -1.46
N ALA A 106 -12.15 -18.75 -1.91
CA ALA A 106 -13.45 -19.42 -1.74
C ALA A 106 -13.47 -20.80 -2.43
N ALA A 107 -14.07 -21.80 -1.78
CA ALA A 107 -14.11 -23.18 -2.27
C ALA A 107 -14.77 -23.29 -3.65
N ALA A 108 -14.32 -24.25 -4.46
CA ALA A 108 -14.89 -24.57 -5.76
C ALA A 108 -16.42 -24.73 -5.65
N GLY A 109 -17.17 -23.97 -6.46
CA GLY A 109 -18.64 -23.96 -6.46
C GLY A 109 -19.31 -22.80 -5.71
N SER A 110 -18.55 -21.92 -5.04
CA SER A 110 -19.07 -20.63 -4.57
C SER A 110 -19.21 -19.63 -5.74
N PRO A 111 -20.13 -18.64 -5.69
CA PRO A 111 -20.14 -17.55 -6.66
C PRO A 111 -18.74 -16.95 -6.79
N SER A 112 -18.31 -16.64 -8.02
CA SER A 112 -16.98 -16.07 -8.25
C SER A 112 -16.77 -14.90 -7.30
N PRO A 113 -15.75 -14.94 -6.43
CA PRO A 113 -15.44 -13.75 -5.65
C PRO A 113 -15.08 -12.61 -6.61
N CYS A 114 -15.28 -11.37 -6.18
CA CYS A 114 -14.88 -10.18 -6.95
C CYS A 114 -15.64 -9.94 -8.28
N THR A 115 -16.96 -10.14 -8.30
CA THR A 115 -17.79 -9.92 -9.51
C THR A 115 -17.88 -8.45 -9.88
N GLN A 116 -17.98 -7.55 -8.90
CA GLN A 116 -18.10 -6.11 -9.17
C GLN A 116 -16.82 -5.58 -9.80
N LEU A 117 -15.68 -6.09 -9.36
CA LEU A 117 -14.37 -5.73 -9.88
C LEU A 117 -14.16 -6.26 -11.30
N SER A 118 -14.54 -7.52 -11.54
CA SER A 118 -14.52 -8.10 -12.89
C SER A 118 -15.41 -7.29 -13.85
N ALA A 119 -16.61 -6.88 -13.40
CA ALA A 119 -17.51 -6.04 -14.17
C ALA A 119 -16.93 -4.65 -14.42
N ALA A 120 -16.21 -4.06 -13.46
CA ALA A 120 -15.51 -2.80 -13.65
C ALA A 120 -14.45 -2.92 -14.75
N PHE A 121 -13.58 -3.92 -14.72
CA PHE A 121 -12.59 -4.13 -15.77
C PHE A 121 -13.22 -4.32 -17.16
N ALA A 122 -14.25 -5.16 -17.26
CA ALA A 122 -14.94 -5.40 -18.52
C ALA A 122 -15.57 -4.14 -19.13
N ARG A 123 -16.16 -3.25 -18.31
CA ARG A 123 -16.73 -1.97 -18.77
C ARG A 123 -15.70 -1.04 -19.42
N HIS A 124 -14.44 -1.17 -19.02
CA HIS A 124 -13.33 -0.34 -19.49
C HIS A 124 -12.42 -1.10 -20.46
N GLY A 125 -12.87 -2.25 -21.00
CA GLY A 125 -12.11 -3.02 -21.98
C GLY A 125 -10.85 -3.71 -21.44
N VAL A 126 -10.70 -3.81 -20.11
CA VAL A 126 -9.57 -4.47 -19.47
C VAL A 126 -9.83 -5.97 -19.37
N ALA A 127 -8.93 -6.78 -19.94
CA ALA A 127 -9.02 -8.23 -19.97
C ALA A 127 -8.47 -8.85 -18.67
N LEU A 128 -9.13 -8.59 -17.54
CA LEU A 128 -8.71 -9.05 -16.22
C LEU A 128 -9.89 -9.42 -15.33
N SER A 129 -9.79 -10.52 -14.59
CA SER A 129 -10.78 -10.86 -13.58
C SER A 129 -10.46 -10.18 -12.25
N GLY A 130 -11.50 -9.90 -11.46
CA GLY A 130 -11.33 -9.39 -10.10
C GLY A 130 -10.52 -10.35 -9.22
N VAL A 131 -10.74 -11.66 -9.34
CA VAL A 131 -9.99 -12.67 -8.57
C VAL A 131 -8.50 -12.62 -8.88
N ASP A 132 -8.14 -12.58 -10.16
CA ASP A 132 -6.73 -12.53 -10.58
C ASP A 132 -6.07 -11.23 -10.14
N PHE A 133 -6.79 -10.10 -10.20
CA PHE A 133 -6.30 -8.82 -9.72
C PHE A 133 -5.94 -8.85 -8.22
N ILE A 134 -6.90 -9.24 -7.39
CA ILE A 134 -6.70 -9.30 -5.92
C ILE A 134 -5.65 -10.36 -5.57
N GLY A 135 -5.69 -11.52 -6.23
CA GLY A 135 -4.78 -12.63 -5.99
C GLY A 135 -3.33 -12.29 -6.35
N THR A 136 -3.10 -11.64 -7.49
CA THR A 136 -1.77 -11.25 -7.94
C THR A 136 -1.15 -10.19 -7.04
N LEU A 137 -1.90 -9.13 -6.69
CA LEU A 137 -1.41 -8.11 -5.74
C LEU A 137 -1.17 -8.71 -4.36
N GLY A 138 -2.09 -9.55 -3.88
CA GLY A 138 -1.99 -10.20 -2.58
C GLY A 138 -0.83 -11.19 -2.49
N ALA A 139 -0.46 -11.87 -3.59
CA ALA A 139 0.68 -12.77 -3.63
C ALA A 139 2.01 -12.07 -3.36
N LEU A 140 2.10 -10.76 -3.64
CA LEU A 140 3.28 -9.95 -3.32
C LEU A 140 3.48 -9.77 -1.79
N CYS A 141 2.43 -9.90 -0.98
CA CYS A 141 2.50 -9.79 0.49
C CYS A 141 2.96 -11.07 1.19
N GLY A 142 3.11 -12.19 0.47
CA GLY A 142 3.38 -13.49 1.07
C GLY A 142 2.19 -14.03 1.87
N ASP A 143 2.45 -14.49 3.10
CA ASP A 143 1.45 -15.20 3.90
C ASP A 143 0.37 -14.32 4.52
N SER A 144 0.60 -13.02 4.56
CA SER A 144 -0.35 -12.11 5.16
C SER A 144 -1.68 -12.01 4.40
N THR A 145 -2.73 -11.60 5.11
CA THR A 145 -4.11 -11.86 4.68
C THR A 145 -5.04 -10.66 4.81
N HIS A 146 -4.53 -9.50 5.19
CA HIS A 146 -5.36 -8.34 5.52
C HIS A 146 -5.01 -7.17 4.61
N GLY A 147 -5.96 -6.25 4.45
CA GLY A 147 -5.74 -5.03 3.70
C GLY A 147 -6.62 -3.92 4.23
N SER A 148 -6.32 -2.71 3.82
CA SER A 148 -7.05 -1.51 4.18
C SER A 148 -7.22 -0.61 2.96
N LEU A 149 -8.46 -0.34 2.61
CA LEU A 149 -8.85 0.64 1.59
C LEU A 149 -8.93 2.00 2.29
N ILE A 150 -8.07 2.92 1.93
CA ILE A 150 -7.90 4.20 2.64
C ILE A 150 -8.08 5.32 1.63
N ASP A 151 -9.16 6.09 1.74
CA ASP A 151 -9.26 7.34 0.99
C ASP A 151 -8.54 8.45 1.75
N ILE A 152 -7.38 8.83 1.21
CA ILE A 152 -6.56 9.91 1.75
C ILE A 152 -7.01 11.19 1.04
N VAL A 153 -8.18 11.70 1.43
CA VAL A 153 -8.72 12.94 0.87
C VAL A 153 -8.12 14.14 1.59
N PRO A 154 -7.69 15.20 0.86
CA PRO A 154 -7.18 16.41 1.49
C PRO A 154 -8.27 17.06 2.34
N ASN A 155 -8.19 16.82 3.65
CA ASN A 155 -8.92 17.60 4.63
C ASN A 155 -8.24 18.96 4.60
N GLY A 156 -8.92 20.03 4.16
CA GLY A 156 -8.37 21.40 4.00
C GLY A 156 -7.86 22.08 5.28
N ARG A 157 -7.25 21.33 6.19
CA ARG A 157 -6.70 21.71 7.48
C ARG A 157 -5.22 21.36 7.51
N ARG A 158 -4.43 22.44 7.53
CA ARG A 158 -3.00 22.54 7.91
C ARG A 158 -2.02 21.63 7.18
N PHE A 159 -0.93 22.26 6.72
CA PHE A 159 0.35 21.61 6.53
C PHE A 159 0.67 20.81 7.81
N VAL A 160 0.72 19.48 7.71
CA VAL A 160 1.17 18.62 8.80
C VAL A 160 2.67 18.46 8.60
N ALA A 161 3.47 18.90 9.58
CA ALA A 161 4.91 18.62 9.57
C ALA A 161 5.13 17.11 9.40
N HIS A 162 6.18 16.70 8.67
CA HIS A 162 6.47 15.28 8.48
C HIS A 162 6.53 14.59 9.85
N SER A 163 5.61 13.66 10.10
CA SER A 163 5.71 12.73 11.22
C SER A 163 6.22 11.42 10.67
N TRP A 164 7.46 11.11 10.98
CA TRP A 164 8.11 9.89 10.54
C TRP A 164 7.57 8.72 11.36
N HIS A 165 7.03 7.72 10.67
CA HIS A 165 6.46 6.57 11.34
C HIS A 165 6.70 5.25 10.60
N GLN A 166 6.41 4.16 11.32
CA GLN A 166 6.15 2.83 10.78
C GLN A 166 4.73 2.45 11.17
N ASP A 167 3.99 1.84 10.24
CA ASP A 167 2.58 1.48 10.49
C ASP A 167 2.45 0.38 11.54
N SER A 168 3.37 -0.58 11.51
CA SER A 168 3.38 -1.77 12.34
C SER A 168 4.77 -2.13 12.86
N GLY A 169 5.84 -1.61 12.24
CA GLY A 169 7.22 -1.96 12.55
C GLY A 169 7.48 -3.47 12.41
N LEU A 170 6.72 -4.18 11.56
CA LEU A 170 6.86 -5.61 11.32
C LEU A 170 7.67 -5.89 10.04
N GLU A 171 8.46 -6.96 10.05
CA GLU A 171 9.17 -7.48 8.87
C GLU A 171 8.20 -8.21 7.95
N ARG A 172 7.23 -7.44 7.42
CA ARG A 172 6.20 -7.91 6.51
C ARG A 172 6.24 -7.10 5.24
N THR A 173 6.03 -7.79 4.12
CA THR A 173 5.94 -7.12 2.83
C THR A 173 4.57 -6.47 2.70
N THR A 174 4.57 -5.15 2.66
CA THR A 174 3.41 -4.31 2.47
C THR A 174 3.36 -3.80 1.04
N ILE A 175 2.17 -3.83 0.45
CA ILE A 175 1.92 -3.42 -0.93
C ILE A 175 0.96 -2.26 -0.92
N LEU A 176 1.30 -1.20 -1.63
CA LEU A 176 0.46 -0.02 -1.77
C LEU A 176 0.15 0.22 -3.24
N LEU A 177 -1.13 0.15 -3.61
CA LEU A 177 -1.61 0.58 -4.92
C LEU A 177 -2.11 2.02 -4.83
N GLY A 178 -1.48 2.91 -5.60
CA GLY A 178 -1.84 4.33 -5.65
C GLY A 178 -2.94 4.65 -6.66
N PHE A 179 -3.94 5.44 -6.26
CA PHE A 179 -5.00 5.95 -7.14
C PHE A 179 -4.78 7.45 -7.44
N PRO A 180 -4.10 7.81 -8.55
CA PRO A 180 -3.86 9.20 -8.90
C PRO A 180 -5.15 9.95 -9.26
N PRO A 181 -5.16 11.29 -9.06
CA PRO A 181 -6.36 12.13 -9.15
C PRO A 181 -6.79 12.43 -10.58
N SER A 182 -5.88 12.31 -11.54
CA SER A 182 -6.09 12.69 -12.93
C SER A 182 -5.38 11.71 -13.86
N ASN A 183 -5.75 11.74 -15.12
CA ASN A 183 -5.09 10.94 -16.14
C ASN A 183 -3.65 11.41 -16.35
N SER A 184 -2.75 10.51 -16.74
CA SER A 184 -1.34 10.83 -17.02
C SER A 184 -0.64 11.56 -15.87
N TYR A 185 -1.04 11.27 -14.63
CA TYR A 185 -0.54 11.99 -13.47
C TYR A 185 0.93 11.68 -13.24
N VAL A 186 1.72 12.74 -13.05
CA VAL A 186 3.12 12.67 -12.63
C VAL A 186 3.28 13.58 -11.43
N GLY A 187 3.68 13.03 -10.29
CA GLY A 187 3.76 13.81 -9.06
C GLY A 187 4.11 13.01 -7.82
N GLY A 188 3.63 13.48 -6.67
CA GLY A 188 3.86 12.79 -5.40
C GLY A 188 3.29 11.36 -5.41
N GLY A 189 4.11 10.41 -4.97
CA GLY A 189 3.78 8.99 -4.88
C GLY A 189 2.82 8.65 -3.74
N VAL A 190 2.74 7.35 -3.44
CA VAL A 190 2.04 6.85 -2.25
C VAL A 190 2.65 7.40 -0.97
N PHE A 191 3.97 7.45 -0.90
CA PHE A 191 4.70 8.19 0.12
C PHE A 191 5.13 9.54 -0.45
N SER A 192 5.14 10.58 0.38
CA SER A 192 5.89 11.79 0.03
C SER A 192 7.35 11.62 0.33
N HIS A 193 7.65 11.00 1.47
CA HIS A 193 9.00 10.83 1.97
C HIS A 193 9.18 9.43 2.52
N SER A 194 10.35 8.86 2.26
CA SER A 194 10.78 7.59 2.81
C SER A 194 12.26 7.65 3.15
N VAL A 195 12.66 6.99 4.22
CA VAL A 195 14.05 6.94 4.71
C VAL A 195 14.44 5.49 4.90
N LYS A 196 15.44 5.01 4.14
CA LYS A 196 15.97 3.65 4.31
C LYS A 196 16.78 3.60 5.60
N LEU A 197 16.40 2.70 6.50
CA LEU A 197 17.14 2.48 7.74
C LEU A 197 18.34 1.58 7.48
N SER A 198 19.39 1.75 8.28
CA SER A 198 20.50 0.79 8.36
C SER A 198 20.17 -0.42 9.23
N HIS A 199 19.31 -0.27 10.25
CA HIS A 199 18.93 -1.32 11.20
C HIS A 199 17.47 -1.13 11.62
N LEU A 200 16.87 -2.14 12.24
CA LEU A 200 15.49 -2.05 12.69
C LEU A 200 15.36 -1.11 13.90
N LEU A 201 14.24 -0.40 13.98
CA LEU A 201 13.94 0.50 15.10
C LEU A 201 13.26 -0.27 16.24
N ARG A 202 13.61 0.08 17.49
CA ARG A 202 12.86 -0.37 18.67
C ARG A 202 11.48 0.32 18.70
N PRO A 203 10.36 -0.37 18.97
CA PRO A 203 9.05 0.27 19.12
C PRO A 203 9.00 1.32 20.24
N ASN A 204 8.13 2.34 20.13
CA ASN A 204 7.98 3.38 21.17
C ASN A 204 7.47 2.83 22.52
N SER A 205 6.89 1.63 22.56
CA SER A 205 6.50 0.95 23.81
C SER A 205 7.69 0.58 24.69
N GLY A 206 8.92 0.68 24.18
CA GLY A 206 10.14 0.28 24.90
C GLY A 206 10.34 -1.22 25.01
N SER A 207 9.47 -2.03 24.40
CA SER A 207 9.66 -3.48 24.32
C SER A 207 10.74 -3.81 23.29
N ASP A 208 11.66 -4.72 23.61
CA ASP A 208 12.59 -5.34 22.65
C ASP A 208 11.91 -6.40 21.77
N VAL A 209 10.59 -6.39 21.73
CA VAL A 209 9.80 -7.27 20.88
C VAL A 209 9.54 -6.54 19.57
N HIS A 210 9.87 -7.22 18.48
CA HIS A 210 9.59 -6.75 17.13
C HIS A 210 8.08 -6.53 16.91
N GLY A 211 7.70 -5.42 16.31
CA GLY A 211 6.31 -5.05 16.05
C GLY A 211 5.73 -4.06 17.06
N GLY A 212 5.15 -3.00 16.53
CA GLY A 212 4.60 -1.87 17.24
C GLY A 212 4.67 -0.62 16.36
N VAL A 213 3.75 0.32 16.58
CA VAL A 213 3.81 1.62 15.90
C VAL A 213 5.11 2.32 16.31
N VAL A 214 5.85 2.79 15.31
CA VAL A 214 6.95 3.73 15.53
C VAL A 214 6.45 5.12 15.15
N GLU A 215 6.51 6.06 16.08
CA GLU A 215 6.40 7.50 15.90
C GLU A 215 7.75 8.09 16.29
N TYR A 216 8.56 8.46 15.29
CA TYR A 216 9.95 8.86 15.46
C TYR A 216 10.11 10.02 16.45
N GLU A 217 9.20 10.98 16.40
CA GLU A 217 9.24 12.16 17.26
C GLU A 217 8.94 11.85 18.73
N ARG A 218 8.42 10.64 19.04
CA ARG A 218 8.02 10.22 20.38
C ARG A 218 9.06 9.37 21.11
N TYR A 219 10.26 9.17 20.58
CA TYR A 219 11.32 8.57 21.40
C TYR A 219 11.75 9.51 22.50
N GLU A 220 12.17 8.95 23.63
CA GLU A 220 12.71 9.70 24.75
C GLU A 220 14.19 9.30 24.99
N PRO A 221 15.15 10.24 24.89
CA PRO A 221 14.96 11.63 24.42
C PRO A 221 14.62 11.69 22.91
N PRO A 222 13.99 12.79 22.44
CA PRO A 222 13.69 12.97 21.02
C PRO A 222 14.94 12.82 20.15
N PRO A 223 14.84 12.12 19.02
CA PRO A 223 15.97 11.94 18.12
C PRO A 223 16.22 13.19 17.28
N PRO A 224 17.45 13.39 16.78
CA PRO A 224 17.74 14.52 15.91
C PRO A 224 16.91 14.45 14.62
N PRO A 225 16.65 15.58 13.96
CA PRO A 225 16.03 15.59 12.63
C PRO A 225 16.81 14.70 11.65
N ILE A 226 16.10 13.97 10.80
CA ILE A 226 16.72 13.20 9.72
C ILE A 226 17.22 14.16 8.64
N GLY A 227 18.49 14.04 8.26
CA GLY A 227 19.11 14.85 7.21
C GLY A 227 18.43 14.64 5.85
N GLU A 228 18.32 15.71 5.07
CA GLU A 228 17.65 15.75 3.77
C GLU A 228 18.27 14.77 2.75
N GLU A 229 19.57 14.52 2.85
CA GLU A 229 20.32 13.55 2.05
C GLU A 229 19.84 12.09 2.21
N HIS A 230 19.15 11.79 3.30
CA HIS A 230 18.56 10.48 3.59
C HIS A 230 17.10 10.37 3.15
N VAL A 231 16.47 11.49 2.80
CA VAL A 231 15.05 11.57 2.49
C VAL A 231 14.81 11.30 1.01
N MET A 232 14.26 10.13 0.71
CA MET A 232 13.79 9.78 -0.63
C MET A 232 12.38 10.30 -0.85
N ARG A 233 12.08 10.77 -2.08
CA ARG A 233 10.75 11.26 -2.47
C ARG A 233 10.19 10.44 -3.63
N PRO A 234 9.47 9.34 -3.32
CA PRO A 234 8.91 8.47 -4.36
C PRO A 234 7.94 9.27 -5.21
N LYS A 235 8.13 9.21 -6.54
CA LYS A 235 7.22 9.83 -7.50
C LYS A 235 6.24 8.79 -8.00
N TYR A 236 5.01 9.19 -8.26
CA TYR A 236 4.09 8.42 -9.07
C TYR A 236 4.31 8.79 -10.53
N THR A 237 4.43 7.79 -11.38
CA THR A 237 4.30 7.86 -12.83
C THR A 237 3.60 6.60 -13.31
N ARG A 238 3.22 6.57 -14.60
CA ARG A 238 3.02 5.30 -15.29
C ARG A 238 4.23 4.39 -15.06
N ASP A 239 3.96 3.11 -14.94
CA ASP A 239 4.90 2.03 -14.65
C ASP A 239 5.41 2.00 -13.19
N GLN A 240 4.83 2.81 -12.32
CA GLN A 240 5.19 2.92 -10.90
C GLN A 240 3.97 2.93 -9.97
N GLU A 241 2.89 2.27 -10.36
CA GLU A 241 1.59 2.36 -9.67
C GLU A 241 1.55 1.62 -8.33
N VAL A 242 2.37 0.56 -8.20
CA VAL A 242 2.43 -0.29 -7.01
C VAL A 242 3.76 -0.07 -6.30
N PHE A 243 3.70 0.28 -5.02
CA PHE A 243 4.88 0.39 -4.16
C PHE A 243 4.95 -0.80 -3.21
N VAL A 244 6.09 -1.49 -3.21
CA VAL A 244 6.35 -2.70 -2.42
C VAL A 244 7.45 -2.39 -1.42
N TYR A 245 7.22 -2.66 -0.13
CA TYR A 245 8.21 -2.41 0.90
C TYR A 245 8.08 -3.34 2.10
N VAL A 246 9.10 -3.37 2.95
CA VAL A 246 9.02 -3.97 4.28
C VAL A 246 8.91 -2.84 5.30
N ASP A 247 7.83 -2.82 6.08
CA ASP A 247 7.50 -1.70 6.97
C ASP A 247 8.58 -1.43 8.03
N ALA A 248 9.19 -2.49 8.57
CA ALA A 248 10.30 -2.36 9.53
C ALA A 248 11.60 -1.78 8.95
N HIS A 249 11.78 -1.76 7.62
CA HIS A 249 13.04 -1.39 6.96
C HIS A 249 13.17 0.12 6.64
N HIS A 250 12.12 0.89 6.85
CA HIS A 250 12.14 2.32 6.56
C HIS A 250 11.28 3.11 7.54
N LEU A 251 11.51 4.42 7.60
CA LEU A 251 10.53 5.38 8.08
C LEU A 251 9.83 6.00 6.88
N HIS A 252 8.54 6.28 6.99
CA HIS A 252 7.81 7.02 5.97
C HIS A 252 6.96 8.12 6.58
N SER A 253 6.55 9.07 5.74
CA SER A 253 5.58 10.09 6.11
C SER A 253 4.55 10.29 5.00
N ALA A 254 3.39 10.80 5.39
CA ALA A 254 2.33 11.18 4.47
C ALA A 254 2.69 12.49 3.74
N PRO A 255 2.13 12.75 2.54
CA PRO A 255 2.42 13.96 1.79
C PRO A 255 1.90 15.24 2.44
N ASP A 256 2.72 16.29 2.35
CA ASP A 256 2.41 17.66 2.77
C ASP A 256 1.16 18.21 2.08
N ARG A 257 0.90 17.72 0.85
CA ARG A 257 -0.33 17.95 0.10
C ARG A 257 -0.82 16.63 -0.48
N GLN A 258 -2.02 16.22 -0.08
CA GLN A 258 -2.65 14.99 -0.54
C GLN A 258 -3.28 15.25 -1.92
N HIS A 259 -2.53 14.97 -2.99
CA HIS A 259 -3.00 15.05 -4.38
C HIS A 259 -3.42 13.68 -4.92
N ARG A 260 -3.95 12.77 -4.11
CA ARG A 260 -4.41 11.45 -4.55
C ARG A 260 -5.75 11.13 -3.94
N GLU A 261 -6.54 10.31 -4.61
CA GLU A 261 -7.91 10.05 -4.15
C GLU A 261 -7.97 8.92 -3.12
N SER A 262 -7.07 7.93 -3.24
CA SER A 262 -7.10 6.73 -2.43
C SER A 262 -5.77 6.00 -2.44
N LEU A 263 -5.67 5.09 -1.48
CA LEU A 263 -4.64 4.08 -1.38
C LEU A 263 -5.29 2.74 -1.02
N TRP A 264 -4.83 1.68 -1.66
CA TRP A 264 -5.06 0.35 -1.13
C TRP A 264 -3.78 -0.25 -0.59
N ARG A 265 -3.78 -0.51 0.73
CA ARG A 265 -2.69 -1.16 1.44
C ARG A 265 -3.02 -2.64 1.66
N PHE A 266 -2.12 -3.52 1.27
CA PHE A 266 -2.15 -4.94 1.59
C PHE A 266 -1.03 -5.26 2.57
N MET A 267 -1.33 -6.07 3.58
CA MET A 267 -0.46 -6.38 4.70
C MET A 267 -0.61 -7.79 5.21
#